data_AF-A0A968WPC5-F1
#
_entry.id   AF-A0A968WPC5-F1
#
_cell.length_a   1.000
_cell.length_b   1.000
_cell.length_c   1.000
_cell.angle_alpha   90.00
_cell.angle_beta   90.00
_cell.angle_gamma   90.00
#
_symmetry.space_group_name_H-M   'P 1'
#
loop_
_entity.id
_entity.type
_entity.pdbx_description
1 polymer ?
#
loop_
_entity_poly.entity_id
_entity_poly.type
_entity_poly.pdbx_seq_one_letter_code
_entity_poly.pdbx_strand_id
1 'polypeptide(L)'
;MAGLSGSHTRADLYRAMLEGIALEQAMMSNRVAQATSPIGHFAIVGGGSKSDLWCQIVSDASGRVVKRLDTVEASALGAAMAAARGGGWYKTIAEASAAMSGKPTKTFRPRDKEAKAYAELLAIYQDLWPKLADWNERLQVFARKRS
;
A
#
# COMPACT_ATOMS: atom_id res chain seq x y z
N MET A 1 -14.73 10.26 0.14
CA MET A 1 -14.69 10.70 1.55
C MET A 1 -16.09 10.64 2.12
N ALA A 2 -16.25 10.13 3.35
CA ALA A 2 -17.52 10.06 4.06
C ALA A 2 -17.30 10.47 5.53
N GLY A 3 -18.34 10.96 6.21
CA GLY A 3 -18.25 11.32 7.64
C GLY A 3 -17.67 12.69 7.97
N LEU A 4 -17.65 13.63 7.02
CA LEU A 4 -17.19 15.00 7.27
C LEU A 4 -18.09 15.75 8.27
N SER A 5 -17.46 16.39 9.25
CA SER A 5 -18.05 17.38 10.14
C SER A 5 -17.27 18.70 10.12
N GLY A 6 -17.85 19.77 10.70
CA GLY A 6 -17.25 21.12 10.71
C GLY A 6 -15.96 21.26 11.52
N SER A 7 -15.54 20.22 12.25
CA SER A 7 -14.28 20.20 13.01
C SER A 7 -13.07 19.75 12.17
N HIS A 8 -13.27 19.19 10.97
CA HIS A 8 -12.14 18.73 10.16
C HIS A 8 -11.43 19.87 9.45
N THR A 9 -10.11 19.79 9.49
CA THR A 9 -9.19 20.70 8.82
C THR A 9 -8.70 20.12 7.49
N ARG A 10 -8.00 20.93 6.70
CA ARG A 10 -7.32 20.45 5.47
C ARG A 10 -6.32 19.33 5.75
N ALA A 11 -5.67 19.35 6.91
CA ALA A 11 -4.74 18.30 7.31
C ALA A 11 -5.45 16.97 7.53
N ASP A 12 -6.65 17.00 8.11
CA ASP A 12 -7.48 15.80 8.31
C ASP A 12 -7.93 15.21 6.98
N LEU A 13 -8.29 16.06 6.00
CA LEU A 13 -8.63 15.59 4.66
C LEU A 13 -7.44 14.93 3.96
N TYR A 14 -6.27 15.56 4.03
CA TYR A 14 -5.05 14.98 3.46
C TYR A 14 -4.72 13.63 4.11
N ARG A 15 -4.80 13.55 5.43
CA ARG A 15 -4.59 12.29 6.16
C ARG A 15 -5.62 11.24 5.78
N ALA A 16 -6.90 11.58 5.70
CA ALA A 16 -7.97 10.68 5.29
C ALA A 16 -7.77 10.13 3.86
N MET A 17 -7.18 10.91 2.94
CA MET A 17 -6.81 10.41 1.62
C MET A 17 -5.73 9.34 1.70
N LEU A 18 -4.66 9.58 2.48
CA LEU A 18 -3.60 8.60 2.68
C LEU A 18 -4.16 7.33 3.34
N GLU A 19 -4.94 7.48 4.40
CA GLU A 19 -5.56 6.37 5.11
C GLU A 19 -6.47 5.55 4.19
N GLY A 20 -7.26 6.18 3.33
CA GLY A 20 -8.08 5.49 2.33
C GLY A 20 -7.25 4.59 1.40
N ILE A 21 -6.11 5.10 0.89
CA ILE A 21 -5.20 4.31 0.04
C ILE A 21 -4.59 3.15 0.83
N ALA A 22 -4.17 3.39 2.07
CA ALA A 22 -3.58 2.37 2.93
C ALA A 22 -4.58 1.26 3.31
N LEU A 23 -5.84 1.61 3.57
CA LEU A 23 -6.92 0.66 3.87
C LEU A 23 -7.26 -0.20 2.66
N GLU A 24 -7.34 0.39 1.46
CA GLU A 24 -7.54 -0.38 0.22
C GLU A 24 -6.39 -1.38 0.01
N GLN A 25 -5.15 -0.92 0.18
CA GLN A 25 -3.97 -1.78 0.08
C GLN A 25 -3.99 -2.89 1.14
N ALA A 26 -4.39 -2.59 2.37
CA ALA A 26 -4.54 -3.57 3.45
C ALA A 26 -5.62 -4.61 3.11
N MET A 27 -6.78 -4.18 2.61
CA MET A 27 -7.86 -5.06 2.18
C MET A 27 -7.40 -6.01 1.07
N MET A 28 -6.79 -5.46 0.01
CA MET A 28 -6.33 -6.26 -1.13
C MET A 28 -5.24 -7.25 -0.73
N SER A 29 -4.24 -6.80 0.03
CA SER A 29 -3.16 -7.67 0.49
C SER A 29 -3.63 -8.76 1.46
N ASN A 30 -4.64 -8.48 2.29
CA ASN A 30 -5.28 -9.50 3.13
C ASN A 30 -5.96 -10.58 2.28
N ARG A 31 -6.70 -10.19 1.24
CA ARG A 31 -7.34 -11.13 0.30
C ARG A 31 -6.31 -11.99 -0.42
N VAL A 32 -5.22 -11.39 -0.91
CA VAL A 32 -4.12 -12.13 -1.54
C VAL A 32 -3.49 -13.11 -0.55
N ALA A 33 -3.20 -12.68 0.68
CA ALA A 33 -2.59 -13.55 1.69
C ALA A 33 -3.48 -14.73 2.07
N GLN A 34 -4.81 -14.52 2.13
CA GLN A 34 -5.78 -15.58 2.37
C GLN A 34 -5.86 -16.60 1.21
N ALA A 35 -5.74 -16.12 -0.03
CA ALA A 35 -5.80 -16.97 -1.23
C ALA A 35 -4.47 -17.66 -1.56
N THR A 36 -3.35 -17.19 -1.03
CA THR A 36 -2.00 -17.64 -1.39
C THR A 36 -1.16 -18.01 -0.17
N SER A 37 -0.33 -17.10 0.31
CA SER A 37 0.59 -17.30 1.42
C SER A 37 0.71 -16.04 2.28
N PRO A 38 1.08 -16.18 3.56
CA PRO A 38 1.28 -15.03 4.43
C PRO A 38 2.29 -14.04 3.86
N ILE A 39 1.92 -12.75 3.81
CA ILE A 39 2.84 -11.69 3.40
C ILE A 39 3.66 -11.27 4.60
N GLY A 40 4.97 -11.55 4.58
CA GLY A 40 5.86 -11.27 5.72
C GLY A 40 6.19 -9.79 5.93
N HIS A 41 6.25 -8.99 4.87
CA HIS A 41 6.48 -7.54 4.94
C HIS A 41 6.17 -6.89 3.59
N PHE A 42 6.04 -5.56 3.60
CA PHE A 42 6.03 -4.76 2.37
C PHE A 42 7.38 -4.09 2.15
N ALA A 43 7.81 -4.04 0.90
CA ALA A 43 8.88 -3.17 0.45
C ALA A 43 8.26 -1.95 -0.26
N ILE A 44 8.59 -0.74 0.19
CA ILE A 44 8.08 0.50 -0.39
C ILE A 44 9.20 1.29 -1.07
N VAL A 45 8.90 1.75 -2.28
CA VAL A 45 9.81 2.42 -3.22
C VAL A 45 9.12 3.63 -3.85
N GLY A 46 9.84 4.41 -4.66
CA GLY A 46 9.31 5.55 -5.39
C GLY A 46 9.07 6.80 -4.52
N GLY A 47 8.50 7.84 -5.12
CA GLY A 47 8.40 9.17 -4.49
C GLY A 47 7.66 9.19 -3.13
N GLY A 48 6.55 8.43 -3.03
CA GLY A 48 5.77 8.34 -1.78
C GLY A 48 6.56 7.72 -0.62
N SER A 49 7.53 6.85 -0.92
CA SER A 49 8.35 6.23 0.12
C SER A 49 9.11 7.25 0.96
N LYS A 50 9.44 8.44 0.44
CA LYS A 50 10.18 9.49 1.18
C LYS A 50 9.44 10.01 2.42
N SER A 51 8.12 9.86 2.47
CA SER A 51 7.31 10.29 3.62
C SER A 51 7.28 9.21 4.70
N ASP A 52 7.85 9.52 5.87
CA ASP A 52 7.78 8.67 7.07
C ASP A 52 6.33 8.44 7.54
N LEU A 53 5.51 9.50 7.50
CA LEU A 53 4.10 9.42 7.88
C LEU A 53 3.36 8.39 7.03
N TRP A 54 3.42 8.52 5.71
CA TRP A 54 2.87 7.55 4.76
C TRP A 54 3.33 6.11 5.02
N CYS A 55 4.64 5.88 5.17
CA CYS A 55 5.17 4.54 5.43
C CYS A 55 4.64 3.96 6.75
N GLN A 56 4.50 4.79 7.78
CA GLN A 56 3.94 4.38 9.06
C GLN A 56 2.43 4.10 8.96
N ILE A 57 1.66 4.94 8.25
CA ILE A 57 0.22 4.70 8.00
C ILE A 57 0.01 3.36 7.29
N VAL A 58 0.79 3.06 6.24
CA VAL A 58 0.70 1.76 5.56
C VAL A 58 1.03 0.62 6.51
N SER A 59 2.06 0.76 7.36
CA SER A 59 2.45 -0.27 8.32
C SER A 59 1.36 -0.52 9.35
N ASP A 60 0.81 0.54 9.95
CA ASP A 60 -0.25 0.45 10.96
C ASP A 60 -1.54 -0.11 10.35
N ALA A 61 -1.97 0.41 9.19
CA ALA A 61 -3.22 0.01 8.56
C ALA A 61 -3.20 -1.42 8.02
N SER A 62 -2.06 -1.89 7.50
CA SER A 62 -1.91 -3.25 7.02
C SER A 62 -1.54 -4.26 8.11
N GLY A 63 -1.19 -3.80 9.32
CA GLY A 63 -0.66 -4.65 10.38
C GLY A 63 0.65 -5.34 10.03
N ARG A 64 1.40 -4.83 9.04
CA ARG A 64 2.62 -5.46 8.52
C ARG A 64 3.82 -4.55 8.63
N VAL A 65 5.01 -5.15 8.73
CA VAL A 65 6.28 -4.42 8.65
C VAL A 65 6.44 -3.81 7.26
N VAL A 66 6.79 -2.52 7.19
CA VAL A 66 7.10 -1.82 5.94
C VAL A 66 8.59 -1.49 5.92
N LYS A 67 9.28 -1.87 4.85
CA LYS A 67 10.69 -1.59 4.63
C LYS A 67 10.83 -0.59 3.49
N ARG A 68 11.40 0.58 3.77
CA ARG A 68 11.78 1.55 2.75
C ARG A 68 13.08 1.09 2.11
N LEU A 69 13.08 0.96 0.78
CA LEU A 69 14.30 0.69 0.02
C LEU A 69 14.84 2.00 -0.57
N ASP A 70 16.14 2.07 -0.78
CA ASP A 70 16.81 3.23 -1.39
C ASP A 70 16.53 3.35 -2.89
N THR A 71 16.21 2.22 -3.52
CA THR A 71 15.96 2.14 -4.97
C THR A 71 14.70 2.91 -5.36
N VAL A 72 14.90 3.94 -6.18
CA VAL A 72 13.79 4.72 -6.77
C VAL A 72 13.12 3.94 -7.91
N GLU A 73 13.89 3.18 -8.69
CA GLU A 73 13.44 2.48 -9.90
C GLU A 73 13.40 0.95 -9.71
N ALA A 74 12.44 0.45 -8.94
CA ALA A 74 12.33 -0.98 -8.65
C ALA A 74 12.16 -1.86 -9.91
N SER A 75 11.45 -1.35 -10.93
CA SER A 75 11.24 -2.07 -12.20
C SER A 75 12.54 -2.25 -12.97
N ALA A 76 13.37 -1.19 -13.05
CA ALA A 76 14.67 -1.26 -13.72
C ALA A 76 15.61 -2.22 -12.98
N LEU A 77 15.60 -2.19 -11.65
CA LEU A 77 16.37 -3.13 -10.83
C LEU A 77 15.92 -4.58 -11.05
N GLY A 78 14.62 -4.83 -11.13
CA GLY A 78 14.08 -6.17 -11.44
C GLY A 78 14.51 -6.67 -12.82
N ALA A 79 14.49 -5.79 -13.83
CA ALA A 79 15.00 -6.12 -15.17
C ALA A 79 16.50 -6.44 -15.14
N ALA A 80 17.30 -5.67 -14.39
CA ALA A 80 18.72 -5.94 -14.22
C ALA A 80 18.98 -7.29 -13.52
N MET A 81 18.20 -7.65 -12.50
CA MET A 81 18.29 -8.97 -11.83
C MET A 81 17.96 -10.11 -12.79
N ALA A 82 16.93 -9.94 -13.62
CA ALA A 82 16.57 -10.91 -14.65
C ALA A 82 17.68 -11.08 -15.70
N ALA A 83 18.26 -9.96 -16.15
CA ALA A 83 19.39 -9.97 -17.08
C ALA A 83 20.65 -10.61 -16.47
N ALA A 84 20.96 -10.32 -15.20
CA ALA A 84 22.09 -10.92 -14.50
C ALA A 84 21.96 -12.45 -14.37
N ARG A 85 20.73 -12.94 -14.09
CA ARG A 85 20.45 -14.38 -14.13
C ARG A 85 20.57 -14.93 -15.55
N GLY A 86 20.04 -14.23 -16.56
CA GLY A 86 20.12 -14.64 -17.97
C GLY A 86 21.56 -14.69 -18.50
N GLY A 87 22.43 -13.80 -18.02
CA GLY A 87 23.86 -13.75 -18.34
C GLY A 87 24.73 -14.69 -17.49
N GLY A 88 24.13 -15.51 -16.63
CA GLY A 88 24.84 -16.51 -15.83
C GLY A 88 25.60 -15.98 -14.61
N TRP A 89 25.41 -14.71 -14.22
CA TRP A 89 26.08 -14.12 -13.05
C TRP A 89 25.52 -14.66 -11.73
N TYR A 90 24.24 -15.06 -11.74
CA TYR A 90 23.55 -15.71 -10.63
C TYR A 90 22.76 -16.91 -11.15
N LYS A 91 22.64 -17.97 -10.34
CA LYS A 91 21.92 -19.20 -10.74
C LYS A 91 20.41 -19.00 -10.68
N THR A 92 19.94 -18.18 -9.74
CA THR A 92 18.51 -17.92 -9.53
C THR A 92 18.22 -16.43 -9.39
N ILE A 93 16.95 -16.06 -9.62
CA ILE A 93 16.49 -14.69 -9.37
C ILE A 93 16.57 -14.35 -7.86
N ALA A 94 16.38 -15.34 -6.98
CA ALA A 94 16.50 -15.13 -5.55
C ALA A 94 17.93 -14.75 -5.14
N GLU A 95 18.95 -15.39 -5.71
CA GLU A 95 20.36 -15.02 -5.51
C GLU A 95 20.66 -13.61 -6.03
N ALA A 96 20.22 -13.29 -7.24
CA ALA A 96 20.36 -11.95 -7.81
C ALA A 96 19.67 -10.90 -6.92
N SER A 97 18.45 -11.19 -6.46
CA SER A 97 17.71 -10.32 -5.55
C SER A 97 18.45 -10.09 -4.24
N ALA A 98 18.96 -11.15 -3.59
CA ALA A 98 19.68 -11.03 -2.33
C ALA A 98 20.97 -10.18 -2.47
N ALA A 99 21.66 -10.28 -3.62
CA ALA A 99 22.88 -9.53 -3.89
C ALA A 99 22.62 -8.07 -4.32
N MET A 100 21.56 -7.83 -5.09
CA MET A 100 21.35 -6.55 -5.80
C MET A 100 20.29 -5.64 -5.17
N SER A 101 19.41 -6.14 -4.30
CA SER A 101 18.28 -5.35 -3.76
C SER A 101 18.69 -4.26 -2.76
N GLY A 102 19.94 -4.28 -2.29
CA GLY A 102 20.41 -3.40 -1.22
C GLY A 102 19.75 -3.69 0.13
N LYS A 103 20.07 -2.87 1.14
CA LYS A 103 19.47 -2.94 2.48
C LYS A 103 18.36 -1.91 2.61
N PRO A 104 17.30 -2.20 3.41
CA PRO A 104 16.32 -1.19 3.76
C PRO A 104 16.97 0.03 4.42
N THR A 105 16.62 1.23 3.97
CA THR A 105 17.07 2.49 4.57
C THR A 105 16.34 2.78 5.88
N LYS A 106 15.08 2.33 5.99
CA LYS A 106 14.28 2.44 7.20
C LYS A 106 13.25 1.32 7.28
N THR A 107 12.95 0.86 8.49
CA THR A 107 11.90 -0.13 8.75
C THR A 107 10.86 0.47 9.68
N PHE A 108 9.59 0.39 9.29
CA PHE A 108 8.43 0.81 10.04
C PHE A 108 7.71 -0.44 10.54
N ARG A 109 7.36 -0.44 11.82
CA ARG A 109 6.63 -1.52 12.47
C ARG A 109 5.25 -1.01 12.89
N PRO A 110 4.21 -1.86 12.81
CA PRO A 110 2.89 -1.47 13.26
C PRO A 110 2.93 -1.04 14.72
N ARG A 111 2.25 0.06 15.03
CA ARG A 111 2.05 0.55 16.40
C ARG A 111 0.74 -0.02 16.92
N ASP A 112 0.78 -0.82 17.99
CA ASP A 112 -0.37 -1.60 18.48
C ASP A 112 -1.67 -0.80 18.61
N LYS A 113 -1.60 0.43 19.15
CA LYS A 113 -2.77 1.31 19.28
C LYS A 113 -3.38 1.67 17.93
N GLU A 114 -2.55 2.10 16.99
CA GLU A 114 -2.98 2.55 15.67
C GLU A 114 -3.42 1.35 14.81
N ALA A 115 -2.71 0.22 14.90
CA ALA A 115 -3.09 -1.00 14.19
C ALA A 115 -4.47 -1.51 14.60
N LYS A 116 -4.83 -1.43 15.90
CA LYS A 116 -6.19 -1.74 16.37
C LYS A 116 -7.22 -0.77 15.81
N ALA A 117 -6.95 0.54 15.89
CA ALA A 117 -7.84 1.56 15.34
C ALA A 117 -8.05 1.40 13.83
N TYR A 118 -7.00 1.10 13.06
CA TYR A 118 -7.12 0.85 11.63
C TYR A 118 -7.82 -0.48 11.32
N ALA A 119 -7.70 -1.51 12.16
CA ALA A 119 -8.44 -2.74 11.97
C ALA A 119 -9.95 -2.51 12.09
N GLU A 120 -10.38 -1.71 13.07
CA GLU A 120 -11.77 -1.26 13.21
C GLU A 120 -12.21 -0.43 12.00
N LEU A 121 -11.38 0.53 11.57
CA LEU A 121 -11.66 1.37 10.41
C LEU A 121 -11.73 0.57 9.11
N LEU A 122 -10.91 -0.47 8.96
CA LEU A 122 -10.90 -1.37 7.80
C LEU A 122 -12.21 -2.14 7.69
N ALA A 123 -12.80 -2.57 8.82
CA ALA A 123 -14.12 -3.22 8.81
C ALA A 123 -15.20 -2.25 8.32
N ILE A 124 -15.21 -1.00 8.80
CA ILE A 124 -16.13 0.04 8.33
C ILE A 124 -15.93 0.31 6.83
N TYR A 125 -14.68 0.38 6.38
CA TYR A 125 -14.33 0.60 4.97
C TYR A 125 -14.84 -0.54 4.06
N GLN A 126 -14.73 -1.80 4.50
CA GLN A 126 -15.22 -2.97 3.78
C GLN A 126 -16.73 -2.94 3.58
N ASP A 127 -17.49 -2.47 4.57
CA ASP A 127 -18.94 -2.32 4.47
C ASP A 127 -19.36 -1.14 3.58
N LEU A 128 -18.53 -0.11 3.51
CA LEU A 128 -18.79 1.11 2.73
C LEU A 128 -18.52 0.92 1.24
N TRP A 129 -17.46 0.20 0.88
CA TRP A 129 -17.00 0.10 -0.51
C TRP A 129 -18.07 -0.42 -1.50
N PRO A 130 -18.82 -1.51 -1.21
CA PRO A 130 -19.87 -2.00 -2.12
C PRO A 130 -20.97 -0.97 -2.36
N LYS A 131 -21.33 -0.19 -1.32
CA LYS A 131 -22.35 0.87 -1.42
C LYS A 131 -21.87 2.02 -2.31
N LEU A 132 -20.59 2.39 -2.18
CA LEU A 132 -19.98 3.41 -3.04
C LEU A 132 -19.84 2.93 -4.49
N ALA A 133 -19.55 1.65 -4.71
CA ALA A 133 -19.45 1.08 -6.06
C ALA A 133 -20.76 1.22 -6.85
N ASP A 134 -21.90 0.86 -6.24
CA ASP A 134 -23.24 1.05 -6.83
C ASP A 134 -23.51 2.51 -7.19
N TRP A 135 -23.22 3.43 -6.26
CA TRP A 135 -23.41 4.85 -6.49
C TRP A 135 -22.51 5.38 -7.62
N ASN A 136 -21.25 4.95 -7.66
CA ASN A 136 -20.31 5.36 -8.70
C ASN A 136 -20.75 4.90 -10.08
N GLU A 137 -21.30 3.70 -10.23
CA GLU A 137 -21.84 3.21 -11.50
C GLU A 137 -22.99 4.11 -11.99
N ARG A 138 -23.92 4.45 -11.10
CA ARG A 138 -25.04 5.36 -11.40
C ARG A 138 -24.56 6.76 -11.79
N LEU A 139 -23.54 7.29 -11.11
CA LEU A 139 -22.94 8.59 -11.43
C LEU A 139 -22.24 8.57 -12.80
N GLN A 140 -21.55 7.48 -13.15
CA GLN A 140 -20.93 7.34 -14.47
C GLN A 140 -21.98 7.34 -15.59
N VAL A 141 -23.10 6.64 -15.41
CA VAL A 141 -24.23 6.66 -16.35
C VAL A 141 -24.81 8.07 -16.47
N PHE A 142 -24.98 8.78 -15.34
CA PHE A 142 -25.47 10.16 -15.35
C PHE A 142 -24.52 11.11 -16.10
N ALA A 143 -23.22 11.02 -15.86
CA ALA A 143 -22.22 11.87 -16.52
C ALA A 143 -22.23 11.69 -18.05
N ARG A 144 -22.33 10.44 -18.54
CA ARG A 144 -22.39 10.12 -19.97
C ARG A 144 -23.65 10.63 -20.68
N LYS A 145 -24.77 10.76 -19.97
CA LYS A 145 -26.00 11.34 -20.54
C LYS A 145 -25.92 12.86 -20.74
N ARG A 146 -24.95 13.50 -20.09
CA ARG A 146 -24.78 14.96 -20.05
C ARG A 146 -23.65 15.46 -20.94
N SER A 147 -22.79 14.57 -21.43
CA SER A 147 -21.74 14.79 -22.43
C SER A 147 -22.30 14.55 -23.83
#